data_AF-A0A5N9CC91-F1
#
_entry.id   AF-A0A5N9CC91-F1
#
_cell.length_a   1.000
_cell.length_b   1.000
_cell.length_c   1.000
_cell.angle_alpha   90.00
_cell.angle_beta   90.00
_cell.angle_gamma   90.00
#
_symmetry.space_group_name_H-M   'P 1'
#
loop_
_entity.id
_entity.type
_entity.pdbx_description
1 polymer ?
#
loop_
_entity_poly.entity_id
_entity_poly.type
_entity_poly.pdbx_seq_one_letter_code
_entity_poly.pdbx_strand_id
1 'polypeptide(L)'
;MPRGISDSEQFVEAYRLYTAGYKQAQILEKLNLIYRSNSIKLRTLGDWIKKFKELSDEEKENSQSIQWHDLDDYGMGWEIGRGIGYFHDWEGHMPSRRLIKWWWRLNQIGGWSDEKLMLWAKKYEEYEIKTAFGIKSEGLASLDEQMLSNRRDTTGITAGTAINNSSDENNHKED
;
A
#
# COMPACT_ATOMS: atom_id res chain seq x y z
N MET A 1 -25.50 -5.12 -14.49
CA MET A 1 -24.07 -5.30 -14.14
C MET A 1 -23.50 -3.92 -13.84
N PRO A 2 -22.98 -3.61 -12.64
CA PRO A 2 -22.34 -2.33 -12.39
C PRO A 2 -21.05 -2.27 -13.20
N ARG A 3 -20.90 -1.22 -14.03
CA ARG A 3 -19.67 -0.98 -14.79
C ARG A 3 -18.52 -0.84 -13.80
N GLY A 4 -17.46 -1.64 -13.98
CA GLY A 4 -16.22 -1.44 -13.23
C GLY A 4 -15.79 0.01 -13.34
N ILE A 5 -15.37 0.62 -12.24
CA ILE A 5 -14.86 1.98 -12.25
C ILE A 5 -13.61 1.95 -13.15
N SER A 6 -13.70 2.51 -14.36
CA SER A 6 -12.63 2.55 -15.36
C SER A 6 -11.34 3.15 -14.80
N ASP A 7 -11.48 3.99 -13.78
CA ASP A 7 -10.42 4.76 -13.16
C ASP A 7 -10.25 4.32 -11.69
N SER A 8 -10.22 3.01 -11.44
CA SER A 8 -10.19 2.46 -10.06
C SER A 8 -9.00 2.96 -9.23
N GLU A 9 -7.87 3.24 -9.87
CA GLU A 9 -6.71 3.88 -9.24
C GLU A 9 -7.03 5.32 -8.83
N GLN A 10 -7.59 6.13 -9.74
CA GLN A 10 -8.01 7.50 -9.44
C GLN A 10 -9.09 7.53 -8.36
N PHE A 11 -9.96 6.50 -8.29
CA PHE A 11 -10.98 6.37 -7.26
C PHE A 11 -10.38 6.15 -5.88
N VAL A 12 -9.41 5.25 -5.77
CA VAL A 12 -8.69 4.98 -4.52
C VAL A 12 -7.94 6.22 -4.07
N GLU A 13 -7.28 6.91 -5.01
CA GLU A 13 -6.54 8.14 -4.71
C GLU A 13 -7.47 9.28 -4.29
N ALA A 14 -8.61 9.44 -4.98
CA ALA A 14 -9.65 10.39 -4.59
C ALA A 14 -10.18 10.10 -3.18
N TYR A 15 -10.34 8.82 -2.82
CA TYR A 15 -10.79 8.42 -1.50
C TYR A 15 -9.75 8.75 -0.42
N ARG A 16 -8.46 8.47 -0.65
CA ARG A 16 -7.37 8.86 0.26
C ARG A 16 -7.34 10.36 0.52
N LEU A 17 -7.43 11.16 -0.54
CA LEU A 17 -7.45 12.62 -0.41
C LEU A 17 -8.71 13.11 0.30
N TYR A 18 -9.86 12.48 0.05
CA TYR A 18 -11.10 12.78 0.77
C TYR A 18 -10.97 12.52 2.28
N THR A 19 -10.41 11.38 2.67
CA THR A 19 -10.27 11.02 4.09
C THR A 19 -9.16 11.79 4.79
N ALA A 20 -8.15 12.25 4.05
CA ALA A 20 -7.16 13.22 4.53
C ALA A 20 -7.74 14.64 4.72
N GLY A 21 -9.01 14.88 4.36
CA GLY A 21 -9.72 16.13 4.62
C GLY A 21 -9.63 17.16 3.49
N TYR A 22 -9.12 16.81 2.32
CA TYR A 22 -9.10 17.72 1.18
C TYR A 22 -10.51 18.01 0.66
N LYS A 23 -10.75 19.28 0.28
CA LYS A 23 -12.01 19.69 -0.35
C LYS A 23 -12.06 19.20 -1.79
N GLN A 24 -13.27 19.02 -2.33
CA GLN A 24 -13.49 18.52 -3.70
C GLN A 24 -12.64 19.23 -4.77
N ALA A 25 -12.50 20.57 -4.69
CA ALA A 25 -11.68 21.33 -5.63
C ALA A 25 -10.18 20.95 -5.53
N GLN A 26 -9.67 20.78 -4.31
CA GLN A 26 -8.27 20.39 -4.05
C GLN A 26 -8.00 18.95 -4.49
N ILE A 27 -8.96 18.04 -4.28
CA ILE A 27 -8.86 16.65 -4.75
C ILE A 27 -8.76 16.65 -6.28
N LEU A 28 -9.64 17.38 -6.97
CA LEU A 28 -9.62 17.44 -8.43
C LEU A 28 -8.32 18.03 -8.96
N GLU A 29 -7.81 19.09 -8.34
CA GLU A 29 -6.51 19.69 -8.68
C GLU A 29 -5.37 18.68 -8.55
N LYS A 30 -5.29 17.95 -7.43
CA LYS A 30 -4.28 16.92 -7.22
C LYS A 30 -4.38 15.78 -8.23
N LEU A 31 -5.58 15.28 -8.51
CA LEU A 31 -5.78 14.25 -9.53
C LEU A 31 -5.38 14.74 -10.92
N ASN A 32 -5.64 16.01 -11.25
CA ASN A 32 -5.19 16.61 -12.52
C ASN A 32 -3.66 16.69 -12.61
N LEU A 33 -2.95 16.94 -11.50
CA LEU A 33 -1.49 16.94 -11.49
C LEU A 33 -0.91 15.53 -11.73
N ILE A 34 -1.52 14.51 -11.13
CA ILE A 34 -1.08 13.11 -11.22
C ILE A 34 -1.42 12.50 -12.59
N TYR A 35 -2.68 12.62 -13.02
CA TYR A 35 -3.22 11.92 -14.20
C TYR A 35 -3.32 12.80 -15.45
N ARG A 36 -3.04 14.10 -15.33
CA ARG A 36 -3.03 15.07 -16.44
C ARG A 36 -4.31 14.99 -17.29
N SER A 37 -4.18 14.77 -18.59
CA SER A 37 -5.29 14.67 -19.54
C SER A 37 -6.22 13.49 -19.30
N ASN A 38 -5.79 12.48 -18.53
CA ASN A 38 -6.57 11.29 -18.21
C ASN A 38 -7.33 11.42 -16.88
N SER A 39 -7.24 12.58 -16.21
CA SER A 39 -7.93 12.83 -14.95
C SER A 39 -9.44 12.85 -15.10
N ILE A 40 -10.14 12.39 -14.05
CA ILE A 40 -11.59 12.46 -13.97
C ILE A 40 -12.13 13.89 -14.02
N LYS A 41 -13.42 14.00 -14.34
CA LYS A 41 -14.15 15.27 -14.32
C LYS A 41 -14.74 15.55 -12.93
N LEU A 42 -15.00 16.82 -12.63
CA LEU A 42 -15.62 17.27 -11.38
C LEU A 42 -16.92 16.53 -11.04
N ARG A 43 -17.76 16.26 -12.05
CA ARG A 43 -19.02 15.51 -11.88
C ARG A 43 -18.77 14.10 -11.38
N THR A 44 -17.82 13.39 -11.97
CA THR A 44 -17.42 12.03 -11.56
C THR A 44 -16.95 12.02 -10.11
N LEU A 45 -16.09 12.99 -9.74
CA LEU A 45 -15.64 13.14 -8.35
C LEU A 45 -16.80 13.41 -7.39
N GLY A 46 -17.77 14.24 -7.78
CA GLY A 46 -18.97 14.50 -6.98
C GLY A 46 -19.81 13.25 -6.72
N ASP A 47 -19.94 12.38 -7.72
CA ASP A 47 -20.64 11.09 -7.57
C ASP A 47 -19.85 10.11 -6.70
N TRP A 48 -18.51 10.13 -6.74
CA TRP A 48 -17.69 9.32 -5.84
C TRP A 48 -17.76 9.78 -4.39
N ILE A 49 -17.72 11.09 -4.14
CA ILE A 49 -17.85 11.64 -2.78
C ILE A 49 -19.18 11.24 -2.13
N LYS A 50 -20.27 11.12 -2.90
CA LYS A 50 -21.54 10.59 -2.37
C LYS A 50 -21.38 9.16 -1.88
N LYS A 51 -20.74 8.28 -2.67
CA LYS A 51 -20.44 6.90 -2.27
C LYS A 51 -19.52 6.83 -1.05
N PHE A 52 -18.53 7.70 -0.97
CA PHE A 52 -17.62 7.74 0.19
C PHE A 52 -18.37 8.00 1.50
N LYS A 53 -19.41 8.84 1.46
CA LYS A 53 -20.27 9.13 2.61
C LYS A 53 -21.18 7.98 3.01
N GLU A 54 -21.46 7.06 2.10
CA GLU A 54 -22.35 5.90 2.31
C GLU A 54 -21.64 4.70 2.94
N LEU A 55 -20.31 4.73 3.10
CA LEU A 55 -19.56 3.70 3.83
C LEU A 55 -20.03 3.57 5.28
N SER A 56 -19.88 2.38 5.85
CA SER A 56 -20.11 2.14 7.28
C SER A 56 -19.16 2.98 8.13
N ASP A 57 -19.54 3.22 9.38
CA ASP A 57 -18.71 4.01 10.30
C ASP A 57 -17.37 3.31 10.58
N GLU A 58 -17.36 1.98 10.65
CA GLU A 58 -16.14 1.17 10.77
C GLU A 58 -15.18 1.37 9.58
N GLU A 59 -15.69 1.37 8.35
CA GLU A 59 -14.86 1.58 7.15
C GLU A 59 -14.31 3.01 7.08
N LYS A 60 -15.12 3.99 7.50
CA LYS A 60 -14.68 5.39 7.61
C LYS A 60 -13.61 5.56 8.67
N GLU A 61 -13.81 4.97 9.84
CA GLU A 61 -12.87 5.03 10.96
C GLU A 61 -11.51 4.42 10.59
N ASN A 62 -11.50 3.28 9.91
CA ASN A 62 -10.28 2.67 9.39
C ASN A 62 -9.54 3.55 8.37
N SER A 63 -10.24 4.45 7.69
CA SER A 63 -9.64 5.37 6.71
C SER A 63 -9.33 6.76 7.27
N GLN A 64 -9.64 7.04 8.53
CA GLN A 64 -9.25 8.29 9.18
C GLN A 64 -7.74 8.38 9.37
N SER A 65 -7.24 9.62 9.35
CA SER A 65 -5.86 9.92 9.67
C SER A 65 -5.54 9.53 11.10
N ILE A 66 -4.39 8.87 11.28
CA ILE A 66 -3.93 8.48 12.62
C ILE A 66 -3.58 9.71 13.48
N GLN A 67 -3.84 9.61 14.77
CA GLN A 67 -3.37 10.56 15.77
C GLN A 67 -2.34 9.88 16.66
N TRP A 68 -1.22 10.56 16.91
CA TRP A 68 -0.11 10.02 17.70
C TRP A 68 -0.51 9.63 19.12
N HIS A 69 -1.42 10.38 19.73
CA HIS A 69 -1.87 10.14 21.10
C HIS A 69 -2.84 8.96 21.22
N ASP A 70 -3.32 8.41 20.11
CA ASP A 70 -4.26 7.26 20.10
C ASP A 70 -3.56 5.95 19.69
N LEU A 71 -2.23 5.94 19.51
CA LEU A 71 -1.52 4.74 19.03
C LEU A 71 -1.70 3.53 19.95
N ASP A 72 -1.73 3.77 21.25
CA ASP A 72 -1.93 2.73 22.26
C ASP A 72 -3.30 2.07 22.13
N ASP A 73 -4.35 2.84 21.80
CA ASP A 73 -5.71 2.34 21.60
C ASP A 73 -5.83 1.43 20.37
N TYR A 74 -4.95 1.60 19.39
CA TYR A 74 -4.90 0.76 18.19
C TYR A 74 -4.06 -0.51 18.38
N GLY A 75 -3.44 -0.71 19.55
CA GLY A 75 -2.58 -1.85 19.83
C GLY A 75 -1.29 -1.87 18.99
N MET A 76 -0.83 -0.70 18.54
CA MET A 76 0.37 -0.55 17.72
C MET A 76 1.51 0.03 18.56
N GLY A 77 2.69 -0.61 18.53
CA GLY A 77 3.86 -0.12 19.25
C GLY A 77 4.49 1.12 18.60
N TRP A 78 5.33 1.83 19.37
CA TRP A 78 5.99 3.09 18.97
C TRP A 78 6.89 2.96 17.74
N GLU A 79 7.31 1.74 17.35
CA GLU A 79 8.05 1.50 16.12
C GLU A 79 7.31 1.99 14.86
N ILE A 80 5.98 2.13 14.94
CA ILE A 80 5.15 2.68 13.88
C ILE A 80 5.46 4.16 13.58
N GLY A 81 6.06 4.87 14.54
CA GLY A 81 6.41 6.27 14.39
C GLY A 81 7.36 6.53 13.23
N ARG A 82 8.24 5.56 12.91
CA ARG A 82 9.09 5.63 11.71
C ARG A 82 8.26 5.66 10.43
N GLY A 83 7.27 4.79 10.31
CA GLY A 83 6.37 4.72 9.15
C GLY A 83 5.51 5.98 9.02
N ILE A 84 5.00 6.51 10.14
CA ILE A 84 4.21 7.75 10.16
C ILE A 84 5.06 8.94 9.72
N GLY A 85 6.27 9.09 10.29
CA GLY A 85 7.20 10.15 9.91
C GLY A 85 7.59 10.10 8.44
N TYR A 86 7.98 8.91 7.96
CA TYR A 86 8.32 8.70 6.55
C TYR A 86 7.17 9.09 5.61
N PHE A 87 5.94 8.67 5.92
CA PHE A 87 4.77 9.03 5.12
C PHE A 87 4.50 10.53 5.13
N HIS A 88 4.50 11.15 6.32
CA HIS A 88 4.20 12.56 6.50
C HIS A 88 5.18 13.45 5.73
N ASP A 89 6.48 13.13 5.79
CA ASP A 89 7.52 13.91 5.11
C ASP A 89 7.36 13.87 3.58
N TRP A 90 6.84 12.77 3.03
CA TRP A 90 6.61 12.61 1.59
C TRP A 90 5.26 13.14 1.09
N GLU A 91 4.18 12.89 1.83
CA GLU A 91 2.81 13.16 1.40
C GLU A 91 2.26 14.49 1.97
N GLY A 92 2.90 15.05 2.99
CA GLY A 92 2.52 16.31 3.64
C GLY A 92 1.24 16.22 4.48
N HIS A 93 0.80 15.01 4.81
CA HIS A 93 -0.32 14.75 5.73
C HIS A 93 -0.14 13.43 6.47
N MET A 94 -0.94 13.19 7.51
CA MET A 94 -0.89 11.94 8.28
C MET A 94 -1.45 10.76 7.47
N PRO A 95 -0.90 9.54 7.62
CA PRO A 95 -1.42 8.34 6.98
C PRO A 95 -2.76 7.91 7.58
N SER A 96 -3.53 7.14 6.80
CA SER A 96 -4.73 6.47 7.29
C SER A 96 -4.37 5.35 8.28
N ARG A 97 -5.28 5.03 9.23
CA ARG A 97 -5.12 3.86 10.12
C ARG A 97 -4.92 2.57 9.31
N ARG A 98 -5.66 2.40 8.22
CA ARG A 98 -5.58 1.25 7.32
C ARG A 98 -4.19 1.09 6.72
N LEU A 99 -3.64 2.16 6.17
CA LEU A 99 -2.31 2.15 5.55
C LEU A 99 -1.25 1.77 6.57
N ILE A 100 -1.26 2.45 7.72
CA ILE A 100 -0.20 2.27 8.70
C ILE A 100 -0.29 0.93 9.43
N LYS A 101 -1.50 0.36 9.60
CA LYS A 101 -1.70 -1.04 10.03
C LYS A 101 -0.96 -2.02 9.12
N TRP A 102 -1.06 -1.84 7.80
CA TRP A 102 -0.35 -2.69 6.84
C TRP A 102 1.15 -2.45 6.84
N TRP A 103 1.59 -1.20 6.91
CA TRP A 103 3.00 -0.88 7.09
C TRP A 103 3.58 -1.57 8.32
N TRP A 104 2.89 -1.50 9.47
CA TRP A 104 3.31 -2.12 10.72
C TRP A 104 3.43 -3.64 10.59
N ARG A 105 2.42 -4.31 10.04
CA ARG A 105 2.45 -5.77 9.77
C ARG A 105 3.64 -6.18 8.90
N LEU A 106 3.89 -5.42 7.83
CA LEU A 106 4.99 -5.69 6.90
C LEU A 106 6.35 -5.42 7.54
N ASN A 107 6.45 -4.39 8.39
CA ASN A 107 7.67 -4.04 9.11
C ASN A 107 8.12 -5.18 10.06
N GLN A 108 7.18 -5.93 10.64
CA GLN A 108 7.51 -7.10 11.49
C GLN A 108 8.27 -8.20 10.72
N ILE A 109 8.08 -8.29 9.41
CA ILE A 109 8.78 -9.29 8.57
C ILE A 109 10.26 -8.89 8.36
N GLY A 110 10.56 -7.59 8.41
CA GLY A 110 11.89 -7.03 8.21
C GLY A 110 12.48 -7.24 6.80
N GLY A 111 13.62 -6.59 6.55
CA GLY A 111 14.36 -6.74 5.28
C GLY A 111 13.86 -5.86 4.14
N TRP A 112 13.12 -4.79 4.45
CA TRP A 112 12.64 -3.81 3.47
C TRP A 112 13.06 -2.39 3.87
N SER A 113 13.32 -1.55 2.87
CA SER A 113 13.41 -0.09 3.08
C SER A 113 12.03 0.51 3.37
N ASP A 114 11.98 1.70 3.97
CA ASP A 114 10.72 2.39 4.24
C ASP A 114 9.90 2.65 2.97
N GLU A 115 10.59 2.99 1.88
CA GLU A 115 9.98 3.16 0.56
C GLU A 115 9.22 1.91 0.11
N LYS A 116 9.86 0.74 0.20
CA LYS A 116 9.25 -0.52 -0.20
C LYS A 116 8.14 -0.96 0.75
N LEU A 117 8.32 -0.76 2.06
CA LEU A 117 7.26 -1.02 3.04
C LEU A 117 6.03 -0.17 2.73
N MET A 118 6.22 1.12 2.42
CA MET A 118 5.13 2.02 2.10
C MET A 118 4.45 1.67 0.78
N LEU A 119 5.23 1.29 -0.23
CA LEU A 119 4.70 0.81 -1.51
C LEU A 119 3.77 -0.39 -1.31
N TRP A 120 4.22 -1.41 -0.57
CA TRP A 120 3.41 -2.60 -0.31
C TRP A 120 2.21 -2.29 0.59
N ALA A 121 2.39 -1.47 1.63
CA ALA A 121 1.28 -1.03 2.48
C ALA A 121 0.19 -0.35 1.66
N LYS A 122 0.55 0.53 0.71
CA LYS A 122 -0.40 1.18 -0.21
C LYS A 122 -1.15 0.18 -1.10
N LYS A 123 -0.51 -0.92 -1.54
CA LYS A 123 -1.18 -1.97 -2.32
C LYS A 123 -2.21 -2.76 -1.50
N TYR A 124 -1.87 -3.14 -0.28
CA TYR A 124 -2.82 -3.81 0.62
C TYR A 124 -3.97 -2.89 1.03
N GLU A 125 -3.67 -1.62 1.33
CA GLU A 125 -4.68 -0.60 1.58
C GLU A 125 -5.61 -0.43 0.38
N GLU A 126 -5.06 -0.35 -0.83
CA GLU A 126 -5.83 -0.25 -2.07
C GLU A 126 -6.77 -1.44 -2.26
N TYR A 127 -6.30 -2.67 -2.02
CA TYR A 127 -7.14 -3.86 -2.05
C TYR A 127 -8.34 -3.73 -1.11
N GLU A 128 -8.08 -3.31 0.12
CA GLU A 128 -9.11 -3.17 1.15
C GLU A 128 -10.11 -2.06 0.80
N ILE A 129 -9.65 -0.91 0.29
CA ILE A 129 -10.52 0.18 -0.21
C ILE A 129 -11.40 -0.33 -1.36
N LYS A 130 -10.80 -0.99 -2.36
CA LYS A 130 -11.54 -1.54 -3.49
C LYS A 130 -12.61 -2.52 -3.01
N THR A 131 -12.27 -3.37 -2.04
CA THR A 131 -13.20 -4.33 -1.43
C THR A 131 -14.37 -3.62 -0.73
N ALA A 132 -14.10 -2.59 0.06
CA ALA A 132 -15.13 -1.80 0.76
C ALA A 132 -16.15 -1.16 -0.22
N PHE A 133 -15.72 -0.85 -1.44
CA PHE A 133 -16.58 -0.28 -2.48
C PHE A 133 -17.08 -1.29 -3.53
N GLY A 134 -16.84 -2.60 -3.33
CA GLY A 134 -17.23 -3.64 -4.28
C GLY A 134 -16.54 -3.53 -5.65
N ILE A 135 -15.37 -2.90 -5.71
CA ILE A 135 -14.54 -2.78 -6.90
C ILE A 135 -13.69 -4.04 -7.02
N LYS A 136 -13.62 -4.60 -8.23
CA LYS A 136 -12.78 -5.77 -8.50
C LYS A 136 -11.31 -5.42 -8.25
N SER A 137 -10.65 -6.23 -7.43
CA SER A 137 -9.21 -6.17 -7.17
C SER A 137 -8.58 -7.55 -7.36
N GLU A 138 -7.25 -7.62 -7.46
CA GLU A 138 -6.52 -8.87 -7.28
C GLU A 138 -6.75 -9.42 -5.86
N GLY A 139 -6.67 -10.73 -5.67
CA GLY A 139 -6.90 -11.33 -4.35
C GLY A 139 -5.69 -11.12 -3.42
N LEU A 140 -5.93 -11.09 -2.10
CA LEU A 140 -4.86 -10.98 -1.08
C LEU A 140 -3.76 -12.05 -1.26
N ALA A 141 -4.13 -13.29 -1.58
CA ALA A 141 -3.15 -14.35 -1.82
C ALA A 141 -2.18 -14.01 -2.96
N SER A 142 -2.67 -13.37 -4.03
CA SER A 142 -1.81 -12.94 -5.13
C SER A 142 -0.90 -11.77 -4.71
N LEU A 143 -1.42 -10.84 -3.91
CA LEU A 143 -0.60 -9.77 -3.33
C LEU A 143 0.50 -10.33 -2.42
N ASP A 144 0.18 -11.31 -1.58
CA ASP A 144 1.14 -11.99 -0.70
C ASP A 144 2.25 -12.68 -1.50
N GLU A 145 1.90 -13.41 -2.56
CA GLU A 145 2.86 -14.06 -3.45
C GLU A 145 3.79 -13.06 -4.14
N GLN A 146 3.24 -11.96 -4.65
CA GLN A 146 4.02 -10.92 -5.30
C GLN A 146 4.95 -10.21 -4.29
N MET A 147 4.45 -9.91 -3.10
CA MET A 147 5.20 -9.27 -2.02
C MET A 147 6.39 -10.15 -1.60
N LEU A 148 6.15 -11.43 -1.33
CA LEU A 148 7.19 -12.37 -0.92
C LEU A 148 8.20 -12.62 -2.04
N SER A 149 7.77 -12.69 -3.30
CA SER A 149 8.68 -12.87 -4.44
C SER A 149 9.62 -11.67 -4.58
N ASN A 150 9.07 -10.45 -4.55
CA ASN A 150 9.88 -9.23 -4.67
C ASN A 150 10.86 -9.06 -3.50
N ARG A 151 10.53 -9.60 -2.31
CA ARG A 151 11.44 -9.65 -1.16
C ARG A 151 12.67 -10.51 -1.45
N ARG A 152 12.48 -11.72 -1.98
CA ARG A 152 13.56 -12.69 -2.26
C ARG A 152 14.59 -12.09 -3.22
N ASP A 153 14.10 -11.42 -4.27
CA ASP A 153 14.94 -10.73 -5.26
C ASP A 153 15.81 -9.63 -4.64
N THR A 154 15.28 -8.92 -3.64
CA THR A 154 15.99 -7.82 -2.96
C THR A 154 17.03 -8.34 -1.97
N THR A 155 16.81 -9.52 -1.38
CA THR A 155 17.73 -10.14 -0.39
C THR A 155 18.84 -11.02 -1.01
N GLY A 156 18.88 -11.17 -2.35
CA GLY A 156 19.92 -11.95 -3.03
C GLY A 156 19.91 -13.45 -2.76
N ILE A 157 18.84 -14.00 -2.15
CA ILE A 157 18.71 -15.44 -1.94
C ILE A 157 18.13 -16.06 -3.20
N THR A 158 19.00 -16.34 -4.18
CA THR A 158 18.71 -17.27 -5.26
C THR A 158 18.53 -18.67 -4.66
N ALA A 159 17.28 -19.10 -4.56
CA ALA A 159 16.97 -20.49 -4.25
C ALA A 159 17.37 -21.38 -5.43
N GLY A 160 18.49 -22.11 -5.28
CA GLY A 160 18.67 -23.46 -5.81
C GLY A 160 19.03 -23.61 -7.28
N THR A 161 20.33 -23.63 -7.57
CA THR A 161 20.89 -24.61 -8.53
C THR A 161 21.96 -25.41 -7.82
N ALA A 162 21.52 -26.46 -7.12
CA ALA A 162 22.41 -27.55 -6.77
C ALA A 162 22.68 -28.35 -8.05
N ILE A 163 23.90 -28.28 -8.57
CA ILE A 163 24.45 -29.34 -9.41
C ILE A 163 25.67 -29.86 -8.68
N ASN A 164 25.47 -30.98 -8.01
CA ASN A 164 26.52 -31.92 -7.68
C ASN A 164 27.21 -32.33 -9.00
N ASN A 165 28.53 -32.24 -9.05
CA ASN A 165 29.35 -33.23 -9.74
C ASN A 165 30.63 -33.40 -8.93
N SER A 166 30.60 -34.39 -8.04
CA SER A 166 31.77 -35.13 -7.59
C SER A 166 32.14 -36.10 -8.71
N SER A 167 33.40 -36.05 -9.13
CA SER A 167 34.28 -37.16 -9.61
C SER A 167 35.59 -36.46 -10.03
N ASP A 168 36.64 -36.60 -9.21
CA ASP A 168 37.88 -37.31 -9.58
C ASP A 168 38.79 -36.43 -10.46
N GLU A 169 40.03 -36.11 -10.10
CA GLU A 169 41.11 -37.06 -9.86
C GLU A 169 42.33 -36.34 -9.25
N ASN A 170 43.06 -37.10 -8.44
CA ASN A 170 44.40 -36.86 -7.89
C ASN A 170 45.38 -36.11 -8.83
N ASN A 171 46.22 -35.25 -8.24
CA ASN A 171 47.68 -35.47 -8.33
C ASN A 171 48.48 -34.70 -7.28
N HIS A 172 49.23 -35.48 -6.50
CA HIS A 172 50.43 -35.09 -5.76
C HIS A 172 51.42 -34.31 -6.65
N LYS A 173 52.09 -33.31 -6.08
CA LYS A 173 53.47 -33.47 -5.59
C LYS A 173 53.96 -32.18 -4.91
N GLU A 174 54.35 -32.34 -3.65
CA GLU A 174 55.35 -31.52 -2.97
C GLU A 174 56.72 -31.79 -3.61
N ASP A 175 57.46 -30.71 -3.89
CA ASP A 175 58.83 -30.44 -3.43
C ASP A 175 59.25 -29.02 -3.86
#